data_AF-A3U0Z6-F1
#
_entry.id   AF-A3U0Z6-F1
#
_cell.length_a   1.000
_cell.length_b   1.000
_cell.length_c   1.000
_cell.angle_alpha   90.00
_cell.angle_beta   90.00
_cell.angle_gamma   90.00
#
_symmetry.space_group_name_H-M   'P 1'
#
loop_
_entity.id
_entity.type
_entity.pdbx_description
1 polymer ?
#
loop_
_entity_poly.entity_id
_entity_poly.type
_entity_poly.pdbx_seq_one_letter_code
_entity_poly.pdbx_strand_id
1 'polypeptide(L)'
;MTSMAQALSVVERLSRLLRDEIAAITSGRLGEVTEIYPQKTALLAEVEEAFATPQALLVDHPQAAELRTKLAELRELIAQDHALLEKMTDATGAIIDELDRIRDRHSLSGTYGPDGEKRPRDVSSSQHFDQSL
;
A
#
# COMPACT_ATOMS: atom_id res chain seq x y z
N MET A 1 34.43 -9.29 3.01
CA MET A 1 34.77 -7.90 3.38
C MET A 1 33.97 -7.00 2.48
N THR A 2 32.90 -6.38 2.99
CA THR A 2 32.10 -5.43 2.21
C THR A 2 32.96 -4.20 1.92
N SER A 3 33.08 -3.82 0.65
CA SER A 3 33.85 -2.64 0.25
C SER A 3 32.99 -1.37 0.23
N MET A 4 33.59 -0.20 0.42
CA MET A 4 32.90 1.10 0.31
C MET A 4 32.17 1.27 -1.04
N ALA A 5 32.78 0.77 -2.12
CA ALA A 5 32.17 0.79 -3.45
C ALA A 5 30.91 -0.07 -3.54
N GLN A 6 30.88 -1.22 -2.85
CA GLN A 6 29.70 -2.07 -2.78
C GLN A 6 28.57 -1.39 -2.02
N ALA A 7 28.87 -0.75 -0.88
CA ALA A 7 27.88 0.02 -0.11
C ALA A 7 27.27 1.16 -0.94
N LEU A 8 28.10 1.94 -1.65
CA LEU A 8 27.63 2.99 -2.56
C LEU A 8 26.74 2.44 -3.68
N SER A 9 27.17 1.36 -4.34
CA SER A 9 26.40 0.73 -5.42
C SER A 9 25.02 0.24 -4.96
N VAL A 10 24.93 -0.38 -3.78
CA VAL A 10 23.66 -0.84 -3.22
C VAL A 10 22.74 0.36 -2.90
N VAL A 11 23.27 1.42 -2.29
CA VAL A 11 22.51 2.64 -1.96
C VAL A 11 21.99 3.34 -3.22
N GLU A 12 22.79 3.39 -4.30
CA GLU A 12 22.36 3.96 -5.57
C GLU A 12 21.25 3.13 -6.22
N ARG A 13 21.39 1.80 -6.22
CA ARG A 13 20.37 0.89 -6.74
C ARG A 13 19.05 1.08 -5.98
N LEU A 14 19.10 1.17 -4.66
CA LEU A 14 17.90 1.36 -3.84
C LEU A 14 17.27 2.73 -4.07
N SER A 15 18.09 3.78 -4.17
CA SER A 15 17.62 5.13 -4.49
C SER A 15 16.92 5.20 -5.85
N ARG A 16 17.39 4.47 -6.86
CA ARG A 16 16.74 4.39 -8.18
C ARG A 16 15.40 3.67 -8.08
N LEU A 17 15.38 2.51 -7.43
CA LEU A 17 14.17 1.72 -7.27
C LEU A 17 13.07 2.50 -6.52
N LEU A 18 13.42 3.23 -5.46
CA LEU A 18 12.46 4.09 -4.74
C LEU A 18 11.94 5.24 -5.61
N ARG A 19 12.77 5.82 -6.48
CA ARG A 19 12.31 6.86 -7.42
C ARG A 19 11.32 6.29 -8.43
N ASP A 20 11.57 5.07 -8.91
CA ASP A 20 10.66 4.39 -9.85
C ASP A 20 9.33 4.03 -9.16
N GLU A 21 9.37 3.59 -7.89
CA GLU A 21 8.20 3.35 -7.06
C GLU A 21 7.38 4.63 -6.84
N ILE A 22 8.03 5.73 -6.43
CA ILE A 22 7.40 7.04 -6.26
C ILE A 22 6.77 7.51 -7.60
N ALA A 23 7.47 7.33 -8.72
CA ALA A 23 6.95 7.68 -10.04
C ALA A 23 5.73 6.81 -10.43
N ALA A 24 5.73 5.52 -10.11
CA ALA A 24 4.61 4.63 -10.33
C ALA A 24 3.40 4.99 -9.46
N ILE A 25 3.63 5.27 -8.17
CA ILE A 25 2.59 5.71 -7.22
C ILE A 25 1.96 7.03 -7.67
N THR A 26 2.78 8.05 -7.96
CA THR A 26 2.30 9.37 -8.39
C THR A 26 1.55 9.36 -9.70
N SER A 27 1.81 8.38 -10.57
CA SER A 27 1.11 8.18 -11.83
C SER A 27 -0.07 7.20 -11.74
N GLY A 28 -0.37 6.69 -10.54
CA GLY A 28 -1.49 5.76 -10.30
C GLY A 28 -1.27 4.35 -10.84
N ARG A 29 -0.05 3.98 -11.23
CA ARG A 29 0.29 2.65 -11.77
C ARG A 29 0.61 1.65 -10.67
N LEU A 30 -0.38 1.34 -9.85
CA LEU A 30 -0.22 0.46 -8.67
C LEU A 30 0.17 -1.00 -9.03
N GLY A 31 -0.14 -1.44 -10.25
CA GLY A 31 0.34 -2.72 -10.77
C GLY A 31 1.87 -2.78 -10.84
N GLU A 32 2.53 -1.70 -11.26
CA GLU A 32 4.00 -1.62 -11.33
C GLU A 32 4.64 -1.65 -9.93
N VAL A 33 4.00 -1.01 -8.94
CA VAL A 33 4.46 -1.03 -7.55
C VAL A 33 4.52 -2.46 -6.99
N THR A 34 3.56 -3.30 -7.38
CA THR A 34 3.49 -4.71 -6.93
C THR A 34 4.66 -5.53 -7.50
N GLU A 35 5.06 -5.26 -8.74
CA GLU A 35 6.21 -5.92 -9.40
C GLU A 35 7.57 -5.43 -8.87
N ILE A 36 7.62 -4.21 -8.35
CA ILE A 36 8.82 -3.61 -7.74
C ILE A 36 9.05 -4.17 -6.32
N TYR A 37 8.00 -4.58 -5.62
CA TYR A 37 8.07 -5.03 -4.23
C TYR A 37 9.08 -6.17 -3.96
N PRO A 38 9.13 -7.28 -4.72
CA PRO A 38 10.11 -8.34 -4.51
C PRO A 38 11.56 -7.84 -4.69
N GLN A 39 11.77 -6.92 -5.63
CA GLN A 39 13.08 -6.32 -5.91
C GLN A 39 13.52 -5.41 -4.75
N LYS A 40 12.58 -4.65 -4.16
CA LYS A 40 12.81 -3.84 -2.95
C LYS A 40 13.25 -4.71 -1.78
N THR A 41 12.57 -5.84 -1.54
CA THR A 41 12.91 -6.77 -0.44
C THR A 41 14.29 -7.38 -0.61
N ALA A 42 14.63 -7.86 -1.81
CA ALA A 42 15.95 -8.44 -2.08
C ALA A 42 17.06 -7.40 -1.87
N LEU A 43 16.84 -6.16 -2.34
CA LEU A 43 17.83 -5.10 -2.25
C LEU A 43 18.00 -4.57 -0.82
N LEU A 44 16.95 -4.60 0.00
CA LEU A 44 17.05 -4.30 1.44
C LEU A 44 17.94 -5.32 2.17
N ALA A 45 17.82 -6.61 1.84
CA ALA A 45 18.72 -7.63 2.40
C ALA A 45 20.19 -7.38 1.99
N GLU A 46 20.44 -6.96 0.75
CA GLU A 46 21.77 -6.55 0.30
C GLU A 46 22.29 -5.31 1.06
N VAL A 47 21.43 -4.35 1.38
CA VAL A 47 21.78 -3.19 2.21
C VAL A 47 22.16 -3.66 3.62
N GLU A 48 21.33 -4.47 4.26
CA GLU A 48 21.60 -4.96 5.61
C GLU A 48 22.94 -5.69 5.70
N GLU A 49 23.23 -6.55 4.71
CA GLU A 49 24.52 -7.24 4.61
C GLU A 49 25.69 -6.27 4.36
N ALA A 50 25.49 -5.29 3.47
CA ALA A 50 26.54 -4.31 3.16
C ALA A 50 26.90 -3.42 4.36
N PHE A 51 25.92 -3.10 5.22
CA PHE A 51 26.10 -2.26 6.40
C PHE A 51 26.27 -3.06 7.70
N ALA A 52 26.27 -4.40 7.66
CA ALA A 52 26.44 -5.27 8.83
C ALA A 52 27.77 -5.03 9.58
N THR A 53 28.79 -4.48 8.92
CA THR A 53 30.08 -4.14 9.56
C THR A 53 30.42 -2.64 9.39
N PRO A 54 29.82 -1.75 10.20
CA PRO A 54 29.97 -0.30 10.05
C PRO A 54 31.42 0.19 10.18
N GLN A 55 32.24 -0.49 10.98
CA GLN A 55 33.63 -0.11 11.24
C GLN A 55 34.48 -0.08 9.96
N ALA A 56 34.21 -0.96 8.99
CA ALA A 56 34.90 -0.97 7.70
C ALA A 56 34.55 0.24 6.82
N LEU A 57 33.42 0.90 7.09
CA LEU A 57 32.92 2.09 6.39
C LEU A 57 33.27 3.40 7.12
N LEU A 58 33.77 3.30 8.36
CA LEU A 58 34.14 4.43 9.22
C LEU A 58 35.63 4.77 9.20
N VAL A 59 36.46 3.95 8.55
CA VAL A 59 37.86 4.29 8.24
C VAL A 59 37.84 5.52 7.32
N ASP A 60 38.73 6.48 7.55
CA ASP A 60 38.87 7.70 6.72
C ASP A 60 39.09 7.33 5.25
N HIS A 61 37.97 7.19 4.54
CA HIS A 61 37.91 6.84 3.15
C HIS A 61 37.44 8.09 2.40
N PRO A 62 38.09 8.46 1.28
CA PRO A 62 37.74 9.67 0.52
C PRO A 62 36.27 9.69 0.08
N GLN A 63 35.65 8.52 -0.10
CA GLN A 63 34.24 8.38 -0.50
C GLN A 63 33.23 8.37 0.66
N ALA A 64 33.68 8.46 1.91
CA ALA A 64 32.76 8.46 3.06
C ALA A 64 31.86 9.70 3.11
N ALA A 65 32.33 10.84 2.58
CA ALA A 65 31.51 12.04 2.44
C ALA A 65 30.38 11.84 1.41
N GLU A 66 30.69 11.24 0.27
CA GLU A 66 29.73 10.92 -0.78
C GLU A 66 28.67 9.93 -0.27
N LEU A 67 29.08 8.87 0.43
CA LEU A 67 28.16 7.90 1.02
C LEU A 67 27.18 8.57 2.00
N ARG A 68 27.66 9.49 2.86
CA ARG A 68 26.78 10.23 3.78
C ARG A 68 25.74 11.07 3.05
N THR A 69 26.12 11.74 1.96
CA THR A 69 25.20 12.49 1.10
C THR A 69 24.14 11.56 0.51
N LYS A 70 24.56 10.42 -0.07
CA LYS A 70 23.65 9.42 -0.66
C LYS A 70 22.69 8.83 0.37
N LEU A 71 23.14 8.57 1.59
CA LEU A 71 22.28 8.11 2.68
C LEU A 71 21.27 9.18 3.13
N ALA A 72 21.65 10.47 3.10
CA ALA A 72 20.73 11.56 3.37
C ALA A 72 19.66 11.69 2.26
N GLU A 73 20.06 11.58 0.98
CA GLU A 73 19.13 11.52 -0.16
C GLU A 73 18.17 10.33 -0.04
N LEU A 74 18.70 9.15 0.30
CA LEU A 74 17.90 7.94 0.47
C LEU A 74 16.86 8.09 1.58
N ARG A 75 17.22 8.71 2.70
CA ARG A 75 16.28 9.00 3.80
C ARG A 75 15.14 9.89 3.34
N GLU A 76 15.42 10.90 2.53
CA GLU A 76 14.39 11.80 1.99
C GLU A 76 13.43 11.06 1.06
N LEU A 77 13.96 10.19 0.18
CA LEU A 77 13.15 9.35 -0.70
C LEU A 77 12.23 8.42 0.09
N ILE A 78 12.72 7.80 1.17
CA ILE A 78 11.91 6.94 2.04
C ILE A 78 10.79 7.76 2.72
N ALA A 79 11.08 8.97 3.19
CA ALA A 79 10.06 9.83 3.80
C ALA A 79 8.97 10.23 2.79
N GLN A 80 9.37 10.53 1.55
CA GLN A 80 8.44 10.85 0.46
C GLN A 80 7.57 9.64 0.09
N ASP A 81 8.17 8.46 -0.07
CA ASP A 81 7.46 7.20 -0.34
C ASP A 81 6.42 6.90 0.75
N HIS A 82 6.82 7.00 2.03
CA HIS A 82 5.91 6.80 3.16
C HIS A 82 4.73 7.77 3.13
N ALA A 83 4.97 9.07 2.90
CA ALA A 83 3.90 10.07 2.82
C ALA A 83 2.94 9.83 1.64
N LEU A 84 3.41 9.24 0.56
CA LEU A 84 2.55 8.85 -0.57
C LEU A 84 1.70 7.61 -0.23
N LEU A 85 2.30 6.60 0.41
CA LEU A 85 1.59 5.40 0.87
C LEU A 85 0.52 5.74 1.91
N GLU A 86 0.80 6.66 2.84
CA GLU A 86 -0.17 7.16 3.82
C GLU A 86 -1.37 7.79 3.12
N LYS A 87 -1.14 8.72 2.19
CA LYS A 87 -2.21 9.34 1.38
C LYS A 87 -3.03 8.33 0.59
N MET A 88 -2.38 7.31 0.03
CA MET A 88 -3.07 6.24 -0.69
C MET A 88 -3.93 5.39 0.24
N THR A 89 -3.43 5.10 1.45
CA THR A 89 -4.16 4.35 2.47
C THR A 89 -5.40 5.12 2.90
N ASP A 90 -5.26 6.42 3.15
CA ASP A 90 -6.37 7.32 3.47
C ASP A 90 -7.41 7.39 2.33
N ALA A 91 -6.95 7.54 1.09
CA ALA A 91 -7.84 7.57 -0.08
C ALA A 91 -8.59 6.24 -0.28
N THR A 92 -7.93 5.11 -0.04
CA THR A 92 -8.54 3.78 -0.13
C THR A 92 -9.56 3.57 1.00
N GLY A 93 -9.24 4.03 2.22
CA GLY A 93 -10.18 4.03 3.35
C GLY A 93 -11.45 4.82 3.05
N ALA A 94 -11.31 6.03 2.51
CA ALA A 94 -12.45 6.85 2.11
C ALA A 94 -13.32 6.19 1.02
N ILE A 95 -12.71 5.44 0.10
CA ILE A 95 -13.44 4.67 -0.92
C ILE A 95 -14.19 3.49 -0.30
N ILE A 96 -13.58 2.78 0.66
CA ILE A 96 -14.24 1.68 1.39
C ILE A 96 -15.42 2.22 2.20
N ASP A 97 -15.24 3.32 2.93
CA ASP A 97 -16.31 3.97 3.67
C ASP A 97 -17.47 4.40 2.76
N GLU A 98 -17.16 4.92 1.56
CA GLU A 98 -18.20 5.28 0.59
C GLU A 98 -18.84 4.03 -0.04
N LEU A 99 -18.10 2.95 -0.28
CA LEU A 99 -18.66 1.67 -0.73
C LEU A 99 -19.60 1.07 0.31
N ASP A 100 -19.23 1.12 1.59
CA ASP A 100 -20.08 0.69 2.71
C ASP A 100 -21.31 1.60 2.83
N ARG A 101 -21.15 2.91 2.66
CA ARG A 101 -22.28 3.86 2.65
C ARG A 101 -23.23 3.65 1.48
N ILE A 102 -22.72 3.38 0.28
CA ILE A 102 -23.50 3.04 -0.90
C ILE A 102 -24.21 1.71 -0.65
N ARG A 103 -23.48 0.70 -0.17
CA ARG A 103 -24.04 -0.59 0.19
C ARG A 103 -25.16 -0.43 1.22
N ASP A 104 -24.96 0.29 2.32
CA ASP A 104 -25.96 0.50 3.36
C ASP A 104 -27.20 1.24 2.83
N ARG A 105 -27.00 2.26 1.98
CA ARG A 105 -28.09 2.97 1.30
C ARG A 105 -28.88 2.05 0.37
N HIS A 106 -28.21 1.12 -0.28
CA HIS A 106 -28.83 0.15 -1.20
C HIS A 106 -29.28 -1.15 -0.52
N SER A 107 -28.81 -1.45 0.70
CA SER A 107 -28.99 -2.74 1.39
C SER A 107 -30.31 -2.89 2.15
N LEU A 108 -31.26 -1.96 2.04
CA LEU A 108 -32.62 -2.14 2.61
C LEU A 108 -33.78 -1.76 1.67
N SER A 109 -33.50 -1.58 0.38
CA SER A 109 -34.53 -1.42 -0.67
C SER A 109 -35.36 -2.70 -0.94
N GLY A 110 -34.97 -3.83 -0.35
CA GLY A 110 -35.70 -5.10 -0.46
C GLY A 110 -36.77 -5.33 0.61
N THR A 111 -36.62 -4.73 1.80
CA THR A 111 -37.42 -5.11 2.99
C THR A 111 -38.27 -3.96 3.53
N TYR A 112 -37.93 -2.71 3.19
CA TYR A 112 -38.62 -1.53 3.70
C TYR A 112 -39.00 -0.59 2.55
N GLY A 113 -40.14 0.10 2.70
CA GLY A 113 -40.55 1.18 1.81
C GLY A 113 -39.75 2.47 2.05
N PRO A 114 -39.92 3.50 1.19
CA PRO A 114 -39.24 4.79 1.31
C PRO A 114 -39.49 5.51 2.66
N ASP A 115 -40.56 5.16 3.37
CA ASP A 115 -40.92 5.69 4.69
C ASP A 115 -40.48 4.77 5.87
N GLY A 116 -39.66 3.75 5.61
CA GLY A 116 -39.18 2.83 6.66
C GLY A 116 -40.20 1.79 7.11
N GLU A 117 -41.35 1.68 6.46
CA GLU A 117 -42.32 0.62 6.74
C GLU A 117 -41.88 -0.72 6.16
N LYS A 118 -42.01 -1.80 6.94
CA LYS A 118 -41.65 -3.15 6.50
C LYS A 118 -42.59 -3.57 5.37
N ARG A 119 -42.08 -3.85 4.17
CA ARG A 119 -42.90 -4.36 3.06
C ARG A 119 -43.61 -5.64 3.53
N PRO A 120 -44.95 -5.71 3.43
CA PRO A 120 -45.65 -6.96 3.71
C PRO A 120 -45.13 -8.01 2.72
N ARG A 121 -44.68 -9.14 3.25
CA ARG A 121 -44.43 -10.35 2.45
C ARG A 121 -45.80 -10.77 1.92
N ASP A 122 -46.11 -10.38 0.70
CA ASP A 122 -47.24 -10.93 -0.03
C ASP A 122 -46.85 -12.35 -0.48
N VAL A 123 -46.85 -13.28 0.47
CA VAL A 123 -46.90 -14.71 0.17
C VAL A 123 -48.35 -14.94 -0.15
N SER A 124 -48.65 -14.96 -1.45
CA SER A 124 -49.99 -15.24 -1.98
C SER A 124 -50.64 -16.35 -1.17
N SER A 125 -51.78 -16.03 -0.60
CA SER A 125 -52.66 -16.88 0.17
C SER A 125 -52.92 -18.23 -0.54
N SER A 126 -52.28 -19.30 -0.07
CA SER A 126 -52.88 -20.63 -0.21
C SER A 126 -54.02 -20.71 0.80
N GLN A 127 -55.18 -20.16 0.43
CA GLN A 127 -56.42 -20.30 1.19
C GLN A 127 -56.75 -21.78 1.34
N HIS A 128 -56.76 -22.25 2.58
CA HIS A 128 -57.39 -23.49 2.99
C HIS A 128 -58.87 -23.46 2.64
N PHE A 129 -59.35 -24.46 1.90
CA PHE A 129 -60.74 -24.89 1.98
C PHE A 129 -60.79 -26.15 2.86
N ASP A 130 -61.37 -25.97 4.04
CA ASP A 130 -61.83 -27.02 4.94
C ASP A 130 -63.05 -27.69 4.29
N GLN A 131 -62.94 -28.99 3.95
CA GLN A 131 -64.07 -29.78 3.47
C GLN A 131 -64.35 -30.87 4.50
N SER A 132 -65.26 -30.58 5.42
CA SER A 132 -65.93 -31.55 6.28
C SER A 132 -67.33 -31.82 5.73
N LEU A 133 -67.58 -33.04 5.25
CA LEU A 133 -68.86 -33.77 5.25
C LEU A 133 -68.60 -35.27 5.05
#